data_AF-A0A9E0TKF8-F1
#
_entry.id   AF-A0A9E0TKF8-F1
#
_cell.length_a   1.000
_cell.length_b   1.000
_cell.length_c   1.000
_cell.angle_alpha   90.00
_cell.angle_beta   90.00
_cell.angle_gamma   90.00
#
_symmetry.space_group_name_H-M   'P 1'
#
loop_
_entity.id
_entity.type
_entity.pdbx_description
1 polymer ?
#
loop_
_entity_poly.entity_id
_entity_poly.type
_entity_poly.pdbx_seq_one_letter_code
_entity_poly.pdbx_strand_id
1 'polypeptide(L)' 'RVVGHRDVPGKPALYGTTRSFLDYFGLRSLDQLPPLAEIGEIPDIDPQLPFEAAPT' A
#
# COMPACT_ATOMS: atom_id res chain seq x y z
N ARG A 1 0.91 -5.35 5.31
CA ARG A 1 1.45 -6.45 6.15
C ARG A 1 2.26 -7.40 5.26
N VAL A 2 3.32 -8.05 5.75
CA VAL A 2 4.06 -9.06 4.96
C VAL A 2 3.18 -10.29 4.77
N VAL A 3 2.95 -10.68 3.52
CA VAL A 3 2.10 -11.82 3.10
C VAL A 3 2.93 -12.97 2.54
N GLY A 4 4.22 -12.77 2.31
CA GLY A 4 5.12 -13.80 1.81
C GLY A 4 6.48 -13.21 1.45
N HIS A 5 7.31 -14.02 0.81
CA HIS A 5 8.57 -13.57 0.22
C HIS A 5 8.66 -14.13 -1.19
N ARG A 6 9.18 -13.34 -2.14
CA ARG A 6 9.33 -13.78 -3.52
C ARG A 6 10.50 -14.75 -3.65
N ASP A 7 10.36 -15.83 -4.43
CA ASP A 7 11.43 -16.81 -4.62
C ASP A 7 12.43 -16.35 -5.68
N VAL A 8 13.15 -15.28 -5.34
CA VAL A 8 14.25 -14.70 -6.13
C VAL A 8 15.43 -14.41 -5.20
N PRO A 9 16.66 -14.24 -5.71
CA PRO A 9 17.80 -13.87 -4.88
C PRO A 9 17.50 -12.65 -3.99
N GLY A 10 17.80 -12.77 -2.70
CA GLY A 10 17.45 -11.76 -1.69
C GLY A 10 16.04 -11.90 -1.08
N LYS A 11 15.22 -12.84 -1.58
CA LYS A 11 13.88 -13.19 -1.07
C LYS A 11 13.08 -12.00 -0.52
N PRO A 12 12.78 -10.97 -1.34
CA PRO A 12 12.17 -9.75 -0.86
C PRO A 12 10.76 -10.03 -0.31
N ALA A 13 10.40 -9.30 0.77
CA ALA A 13 9.09 -9.39 1.38
C ALA A 13 7.99 -8.89 0.43
N LEU A 14 6.92 -9.66 0.32
CA LEU A 14 5.70 -9.31 -0.37
C LEU A 14 4.74 -8.68 0.62
N TYR A 15 4.16 -7.55 0.26
CA TYR A 15 3.19 -6.86 1.08
C TYR A 15 1.79 -7.01 0.50
N GLY A 16 0.83 -7.21 1.38
CA GLY A 16 -0.59 -7.21 1.05
C GLY A 16 -1.39 -6.37 2.04
N THR A 17 -2.63 -6.10 1.65
CA THR A 17 -3.65 -5.48 2.49
C THR A 17 -4.10 -6.43 3.60
N THR A 18 -4.87 -5.93 4.55
CA THR A 18 -5.36 -6.69 5.72
C THR A 18 -6.88 -6.66 5.77
N ARG A 19 -7.47 -7.47 6.66
CA ARG A 19 -8.90 -7.37 6.95
C ARG A 19 -9.29 -5.98 7.44
N SER A 20 -8.48 -5.39 8.33
CA SER A 20 -8.69 -4.04 8.83
C SER A 20 -8.66 -2.97 7.74
N PHE A 21 -7.88 -3.16 6.66
CA PHE A 21 -7.95 -2.29 5.49
C PHE A 21 -9.32 -2.38 4.82
N LEU A 22 -9.82 -3.61 4.60
CA LEU A 22 -11.14 -3.81 4.00
C LEU A 22 -12.24 -3.20 4.88
N ASP A 23 -12.20 -3.45 6.19
CA ASP A 23 -13.17 -2.91 7.14
C ASP A 23 -13.13 -1.37 7.18
N TYR A 24 -11.94 -0.77 7.13
CA TYR A 24 -11.76 0.69 7.11
C TYR A 24 -12.37 1.33 5.86
N PHE A 25 -12.17 0.73 4.68
CA PHE A 25 -12.75 1.21 3.43
C PHE A 25 -14.18 0.70 3.18
N GLY A 26 -14.77 -0.03 4.13
CA GLY A 26 -16.12 -0.60 3.99
C GLY A 26 -16.25 -1.67 2.90
N LEU A 27 -15.14 -2.28 2.51
CA LEU A 27 -15.07 -3.28 1.45
C LEU A 27 -15.31 -4.69 2.02
N ARG A 28 -16.05 -5.52 1.29
CA ARG A 28 -16.19 -6.95 1.60
C ARG A 28 -15.08 -7.79 0.97
N SER A 29 -14.53 -7.32 -0.15
CA SER A 29 -13.46 -7.97 -0.91
C SER A 29 -12.68 -6.93 -1.72
N LEU A 30 -11.50 -7.31 -2.22
CA LEU A 30 -10.66 -6.44 -3.05
C LEU A 30 -11.26 -6.17 -4.43
N ASP A 31 -12.16 -7.03 -4.91
CA ASP A 31 -12.82 -6.88 -6.22
C ASP A 31 -13.82 -5.73 -6.25
N GLN A 32 -14.16 -5.16 -5.09
CA GLN A 32 -15.03 -3.98 -4.96
C GLN A 32 -14.26 -2.66 -5.09
N LEU A 33 -12.94 -2.72 -5.31
CA LEU A 33 -12.15 -1.52 -5.54
C LEU A 33 -12.50 -0.90 -6.91
N PRO A 34 -12.52 0.44 -7.00
CA PRO A 34 -12.64 1.12 -8.29
C PRO A 34 -11.53 0.66 -9.24
N PRO A 35 -11.81 0.56 -10.56
CA PRO A 35 -10.78 0.24 -11.53
C PRO A 35 -9.71 1.32 -11.57
N LEU A 36 -8.45 0.92 -11.82
CA LEU A 36 -7.31 1.84 -11.82
C LEU A 36 -7.48 3.02 -12.79
N ALA A 37 -8.19 2.82 -13.90
CA ALA A 37 -8.44 3.87 -14.89
C ALA A 37 -9.38 4.97 -14.37
N GLU A 38 -10.17 4.71 -13.33
CA GLU A 38 -11.06 5.69 -12.69
C GLU A 38 -10.40 6.39 -11.50
N ILE A 39 -9.25 5.91 -11.05
CA ILE A 39 -8.37 6.67 -10.15
C ILE A 39 -7.76 7.76 -11.02
N GLY A 40 -8.48 8.86 -11.19
CA GLY A 40 -7.99 10.05 -11.90
C GLY A 40 -6.61 10.44 -11.39
N GLU A 41 -5.81 11.11 -12.24
CA GLU A 41 -4.43 11.53 -12.01
C GLU A 41 -4.11 11.54 -10.52
N ILE A 42 -3.45 10.49 -10.04
CA ILE A 42 -2.94 10.46 -8.67
C ILE A 42 -2.05 11.70 -8.62
N PRO A 43 -2.44 12.78 -7.92
CA PRO A 43 -1.61 13.96 -7.87
C PRO A 43 -0.26 13.46 -7.37
N ASP A 44 0.81 13.79 -8.10
CA ASP A 44 2.18 13.36 -7.80
C ASP A 44 2.33 13.30 -6.29
N ILE A 45 2.42 12.08 -5.75
CA ILE A 45 2.56 11.88 -4.31
C ILE A 45 3.89 12.54 -3.99
N ASP A 46 3.82 13.78 -3.52
CA ASP A 46 4.98 14.63 -3.29
C ASP A 46 5.88 13.85 -2.31
N PRO A 47 7.03 13.31 -2.77
CA PRO A 47 7.84 12.42 -1.95
C PRO A 47 8.56 13.18 -0.83
N GLN A 48 8.25 14.46 -0.65
CA GLN A 48 8.77 15.32 0.39
C GLN A 48 7.99 15.17 1.70
N LEU A 49 7.84 13.95 2.21
CA LEU A 49 7.69 13.79 3.66
C LEU A 49 9.06 14.09 4.27
N PRO A 50 9.27 15.25 4.92
CA PRO A 50 10.51 15.50 5.61
C PRO A 50 10.65 14.41 6.67
N PHE A 51 11.68 13.58 6.55
CA PHE A 51 12.16 12.81 7.68
C PHE A 51 12.66 13.83 8.69
N GLU A 52 11.79 14.25 9.61
CA GLU A 52 12.20 15.00 10.78
C GLU A 52 13.09 14.05 11.60
N ALA A 53 14.39 14.10 11.32
CA ALA A 53 15.40 13.59 12.20
C ALA A 53 15.24 14.38 13.50
N ALA A 54 14.62 13.74 14.50
CA ALA A 54 14.47 14.30 15.83
C ALA A 54 15.81 14.88 16.28
N PRO A 55 15.85 16.14 16.78
CA PRO A 55 17.09 16.71 17.27
C PRO A 55 17.56 15.89 18.48
N THR A 56 18.84 15.49 18.43
CA THR A 56 19.58 14.91 19.57
C THR A 56 19.93 16.00 20.57
#